data_AF-A0A6V7I351-F1
#
_entry.id   AF-A0A6V7I351-F1
#
_cell.length_a   1.000
_cell.length_b   1.000
_cell.length_c   1.000
_cell.angle_alpha   90.00
_cell.angle_beta   90.00
_cell.angle_gamma   90.00
#
_symmetry.space_group_name_H-M   'P 1'
#
loop_
_entity.id
_entity.type
_entity.pdbx_description
1 polymer ?
#
loop_
_entity_poly.entity_id
_entity_poly.type
_entity_poly.pdbx_seq_one_letter_code
_entity_poly.pdbx_strand_id
1 'polypeptide(L)' 'INFVEKLVNTVPMKKLGAEINKQPFPGCDGYKFGSQEYWECYIRQLTLTSYHPAGTCSIGKVVDKDF' A
#
# COMPACT_ATOMS: atom_id res chain seq x y z
N ILE A 1 1.29 -1.93 -5.12
CA ILE A 1 2.76 -2.09 -5.21
C ILE A 1 3.32 -1.88 -6.63
N ASN A 2 2.70 -2.41 -7.68
CA ASN A 2 3.15 -2.28 -9.09
C ASN A 2 3.47 -0.85 -9.54
N PHE A 3 2.71 0.15 -9.07
CA PHE A 3 3.01 1.55 -9.33
C PHE A 3 4.34 1.99 -8.71
N VAL A 4 4.60 1.60 -7.45
CA VAL A 4 5.85 1.90 -6.74
C VAL A 4 7.04 1.21 -7.42
N GLU A 5 6.87 -0.03 -7.89
CA GLU A 5 7.89 -0.72 -8.70
C GLU A 5 8.26 0.05 -9.97
N LYS A 6 7.25 0.55 -10.71
CA LYS A 6 7.50 1.38 -11.90
C LYS A 6 8.18 2.69 -11.53
N LEU A 7 7.73 3.36 -10.46
CA LEU A 7 8.29 4.63 -9.99
C LEU A 7 9.78 4.49 -9.63
N VAL A 8 10.12 3.49 -8.81
CA VAL A 8 11.51 3.21 -8.38
C VAL A 8 12.42 2.87 -9.58
N ASN A 9 11.85 2.34 -10.67
CA ASN A 9 12.60 2.03 -11.88
C ASN A 9 12.76 3.19 -12.88
N THR A 10 12.23 4.38 -12.58
CA THR A 10 12.47 5.58 -13.40
C THR A 10 13.93 6.06 -13.28
N VAL A 11 14.44 6.70 -14.33
CA VAL A 11 15.81 7.25 -14.35
C VAL A 11 16.11 8.16 -13.15
N PRO A 12 15.25 9.13 -12.77
CA PRO A 12 15.53 9.98 -11.62
C PRO A 12 15.64 9.18 -10.31
N MET A 13 14.75 8.22 -10.08
CA MET A 13 14.75 7.41 -8.86
C MET A 13 15.99 6.50 -8.78
N LYS A 14 16.39 5.90 -9.91
CA LYS A 14 17.63 5.12 -9.99
C LYS A 14 18.88 5.97 -9.75
N LYS A 15 18.92 7.22 -10.24
CA LYS A 15 20.02 8.16 -9.98
C LYS A 15 20.18 8.50 -8.49
N LEU A 16 19.10 8.45 -7.72
CA LEU A 16 19.10 8.63 -6.26
C LEU A 16 19.42 7.35 -5.49
N GLY A 17 19.66 6.22 -6.17
CA GLY A 17 19.90 4.92 -5.53
C GLY A 17 18.63 4.27 -4.97
N ALA A 18 17.44 4.69 -5.39
CA ALA A 18 16.20 4.11 -4.90
C ALA A 18 16.06 2.63 -5.32
N GLU A 19 15.72 1.79 -4.35
CA GLU A 19 15.44 0.38 -4.54
C GLU A 19 14.32 -0.11 -3.62
N ILE A 20 13.72 -1.25 -3.99
CA ILE A 20 12.73 -1.92 -3.15
C ILE A 20 13.50 -2.80 -2.16
N ASN A 21 13.15 -2.70 -0.88
CA ASN A 21 13.65 -3.61 0.15
C ASN A 21 13.25 -5.06 -0.18
N LYS A 22 14.25 -5.90 -0.46
CA LYS A 22 14.06 -7.32 -0.80
C LYS A 22 14.10 -8.25 0.42
N GLN A 23 14.33 -7.72 1.62
CA GLN A 23 14.24 -8.52 2.83
C GLN A 23 12.81 -9.06 2.97
N PRO A 24 12.62 -10.38 3.12
CA PRO A 24 11.32 -10.96 3.37
C PRO A 24 10.66 -10.30 4.59
N PHE A 25 9.40 -9.91 4.44
CA PHE A 25 8.64 -9.37 5.56
C PHE A 25 8.29 -10.49 6.53
N PRO A 26 8.47 -10.31 7.86
CA PRO A 26 8.17 -11.35 8.85
C PRO A 26 6.75 -11.90 8.68
N GLY A 27 6.65 -13.22 8.49
CA GLY A 27 5.36 -13.91 8.31
C GLY A 27 4.92 -14.03 6.84
N CYS A 28 5.68 -13.50 5.89
CA CYS A 28 5.48 -13.65 4.45
C CYS A 28 6.59 -14.45 3.75
N ASP A 29 7.50 -15.05 4.53
CA ASP A 29 8.70 -15.76 4.06
C ASP A 29 8.40 -17.00 3.20
N GLY A 30 7.19 -17.56 3.32
CA GLY A 30 6.73 -18.70 2.53
C GLY A 30 6.32 -18.35 1.08
N TYR A 31 6.23 -17.06 0.74
CA TYR A 31 5.84 -16.61 -0.58
C TYR A 31 7.07 -16.13 -1.39
N LYS A 32 7.04 -16.37 -2.70
CA LYS A 32 8.09 -15.86 -3.60
C LYS A 32 8.06 -14.34 -3.60
N PHE A 33 9.18 -13.70 -3.26
CA PHE A 33 9.30 -12.24 -3.32
C PHE A 33 8.83 -11.68 -4.68
N GLY A 34 8.01 -10.63 -4.63
CA GLY A 34 7.46 -9.99 -5.81
C GLY A 34 6.25 -10.70 -6.43
N SER A 35 5.82 -11.86 -5.91
CA SER A 35 4.57 -12.50 -6.32
C SER A 35 3.36 -11.75 -5.78
N GLN A 36 2.19 -12.00 -6.37
CA GLN A 36 0.95 -11.41 -5.88
C GLN A 36 0.65 -11.86 -4.45
N GLU A 37 0.87 -13.14 -4.13
CA GLU A 37 0.65 -13.73 -2.82
C GLU A 37 1.58 -13.11 -1.77
N TYR A 38 2.84 -12.85 -2.12
CA TYR A 38 3.77 -12.13 -1.25
C TYR A 38 3.23 -10.73 -0.93
N TRP A 39 2.78 -9.99 -1.94
CA TRP A 39 2.27 -8.65 -1.76
C TRP A 39 0.94 -8.59 -1.01
N GLU A 40 0.06 -9.58 -1.20
CA GLU A 40 -1.17 -9.72 -0.41
C GLU A 40 -0.85 -9.96 1.07
N CYS A 41 0.08 -10.86 1.37
CA CYS A 41 0.56 -11.07 2.73
C CYS A 41 1.17 -9.78 3.31
N TYR A 42 2.09 -9.16 2.58
CA TYR A 42 2.80 -7.94 3.00
C TYR A 42 1.82 -6.81 3.36
N ILE A 43 0.82 -6.56 2.51
CA ILE A 43 -0.18 -5.51 2.75
C ILE A 43 -0.99 -5.81 4.02
N ARG A 44 -1.37 -7.06 4.27
CA ARG A 44 -2.11 -7.43 5.48
C ARG A 44 -1.30 -7.21 6.76
N GLN A 45 0.01 -7.46 6.71
CA GLN A 45 0.88 -7.31 7.89
C GLN A 45 1.27 -5.86 8.18
N LEU A 46 1.55 -5.07 7.14
CA LEU A 46 2.13 -3.72 7.32
C LEU A 46 1.10 -2.59 7.28
N THR A 47 -0.12 -2.79 6.77
CA THR A 47 -1.05 -1.67 6.56
C THR A 47 -1.25 -0.84 7.82
N LEU A 48 -1.06 0.47 7.68
CA LEU A 48 -1.30 1.46 8.70
C LEU A 48 -2.46 2.36 8.28
N THR A 49 -3.12 2.97 9.26
CA THR A 49 -4.14 3.98 8.98
C THR A 49 -3.50 5.24 8.39
N SER A 50 -4.14 5.83 7.38
CA SER A 50 -3.80 7.16 6.90
C SER A 50 -4.35 8.27 7.81
N TYR A 51 -4.99 7.93 8.93
CA TYR A 51 -5.69 8.87 9.84
C TYR A 51 -6.78 9.72 9.16
N HIS A 52 -7.36 9.22 8.07
CA HIS A 52 -8.47 9.87 7.35
C HIS A 52 -9.77 9.02 7.40
N PRO A 53 -10.29 8.64 8.59
CA PRO A 53 -11.60 8.01 8.66
C PRO A 53 -12.67 9.03 8.27
N ALA A 54 -13.57 8.65 7.37
CA ALA A 54 -14.69 9.45 6.92
C ALA A 54 -15.90 8.55 6.65
N GLY A 55 -17.09 9.16 6.50
CA GLY A 55 -18.31 8.44 6.13
C GLY A 55 -19.10 7.84 7.29
N THR A 56 -18.76 8.15 8.55
CA THR A 56 -19.55 7.75 9.73
C THR A 56 -20.94 8.39 9.75
N CYS A 57 -21.06 9.64 9.27
CA CYS A 57 -22.33 10.35 9.04
C CYS A 57 -22.45 10.78 7.57
N SER A 58 -22.57 9.83 6.66
CA SER A 58 -22.66 10.15 5.23
C SER A 58 -23.98 10.82 4.84
N ILE A 59 -23.89 11.81 3.94
CA ILE A 59 -25.05 12.45 3.30
C ILE A 59 -25.86 11.38 2.56
N GLY A 60 -27.18 11.41 2.72
CA GLY A 60 -28.12 10.43 2.17
C GLY A 60 -28.27 9.16 2.99
N LYS A 61 -27.50 8.96 4.06
CA LYS A 61 -27.64 7.80 4.98
C LYS A 61 -27.94 8.22 6.42
N VAL A 62 -27.21 9.21 6.93
CA VAL A 62 -27.34 9.69 8.31
C VAL A 62 -27.85 11.13 8.36
N VAL A 63 -27.40 11.94 7.40
CA VAL A 63 -27.81 13.34 7.25
C VAL A 63 -28.37 13.56 5.84
N ASP A 64 -29.25 14.53 5.67
CA ASP A 64 -29.71 14.92 4.34
C ASP A 64 -28.75 15.94 3.69
N LYS A 65 -29.13 16.48 2.52
CA LYS A 65 -28.33 17.47 1.79
C LYS A 65 -28.36 18.87 2.43
N ASP A 66 -29.27 19.08 3.38
CA ASP A 66 -29.55 20.37 4.00
C ASP A 66 -28.86 20.50 5.38
N PHE A 67 -28.10 19.47 5.79
CA PHE A 67 -27.17 19.46 6.91
C PHE A 67 -25.92 20.30 6.69
#